data_AF-A0A821YI80-F1
#
_entry.id   AF-A0A821YI80-F1
#
_cell.length_a   1.000
_cell.length_b   1.000
_cell.length_c   1.000
_cell.angle_alpha   90.00
_cell.angle_beta   90.00
_cell.angle_gamma   90.00
#
_symmetry.space_group_name_H-M   'P 1'
#
loop_
_entity.id
_entity.type
_entity.pdbx_description
1 polymer ?
#
loop_
_entity_poly.entity_id
_entity_poly.type
_entity_poly.pdbx_seq_one_letter_code
_entity_poly.pdbx_strand_id
1 'polypeptide(L)' 'YERYEIIVVARDHGKPTLSSSTLVQIQLVSSAHKNNRAPAPSSWLHTEQSPQNMLILAGVLAALFVFMSLFICLICCIKY' A
#
# COMPACT_ATOMS: atom_id res chain seq x y z
N TYR A 1 -6.29 -1.80 11.17
CA TYR A 1 -7.43 -2.73 11.14
C TYR A 1 -8.00 -2.77 12.54
N GLU A 2 -9.25 -2.35 12.71
CA GLU A 2 -9.92 -2.41 14.00
C GLU A 2 -10.23 -3.86 14.36
N ARG A 3 -9.95 -4.25 15.61
CA ARG A 3 -10.22 -5.59 16.15
C ARG A 3 -11.12 -5.48 17.37
N TYR A 4 -12.13 -6.33 17.42
CA TYR A 4 -13.07 -6.41 18.53
C TYR A 4 -13.11 -7.84 19.06
N GLU A 5 -13.23 -7.97 20.37
CA GLU A 5 -13.37 -9.26 21.04
C GLU A 5 -14.68 -9.30 21.80
N ILE A 6 -15.46 -10.36 21.60
CA ILE A 6 -16.76 -10.55 22.24
C ILE A 6 -16.80 -11.95 22.85
N ILE A 7 -17.25 -12.05 24.09
CA ILE A 7 -17.53 -13.35 24.72
C ILE A 7 -18.98 -13.73 24.44
N VAL A 8 -19.19 -14.88 23.80
CA VAL A 8 -20.51 -15.45 23.54
C VAL A 8 -20.77 -16.56 24.54
N VAL A 9 -21.95 -16.55 25.18
CA VAL A 9 -22.38 -17.59 26.12
C VAL A 9 -23.64 -18.26 25.58
N ALA A 10 -23.55 -19.56 25.30
CA ALA A 10 -24.70 -20.41 24.98
C ALA A 10 -25.24 -21.04 26.27
N ARG A 11 -26.56 -21.03 26.46
CA ARG A 11 -27.26 -21.71 27.55
C ARG A 11 -28.31 -22.64 26.97
N ASP A 12 -28.41 -23.85 27.50
CA ASP A 12 -29.51 -24.75 27.16
C ASP A 12 -30.77 -24.44 27.99
N HIS A 13 -31.86 -25.16 27.72
CA HIS A 13 -33.10 -25.08 28.50
C HIS A 13 -33.27 -26.28 29.44
N GLY A 14 -32.16 -26.95 29.80
CA GLY A 14 -32.17 -28.11 30.68
C GLY A 14 -32.56 -27.76 32.13
N LYS A 15 -32.82 -28.81 32.92
CA LYS A 15 -33.01 -28.73 34.38
C LYS A 15 -32.11 -29.80 35.05
N PRO A 16 -30.94 -29.43 35.59
CA PRO A 16 -30.38 -28.07 35.65
C PRO A 16 -29.93 -27.57 34.27
N THR A 17 -29.91 -26.25 34.11
CA THR A 17 -29.42 -25.59 32.88
C THR A 17 -27.90 -25.67 32.81
N LEU A 18 -27.36 -26.01 31.64
CA LEU A 18 -25.93 -25.95 31.35
C LEU A 18 -25.60 -24.78 30.41
N SER A 19 -24.34 -24.36 30.44
CA SER A 19 -23.85 -23.26 29.60
C SER A 19 -22.42 -23.47 29.14
N SER A 20 -22.08 -22.91 27.97
CA SER A 20 -20.72 -22.87 27.42
C SER A 20 -20.39 -21.48 26.89
N SER A 21 -19.14 -21.04 27.04
CA SER A 21 -18.70 -19.72 26.58
C SER A 21 -17.51 -19.82 25.63
N THR A 22 -17.45 -18.93 24.64
CA THR A 22 -16.33 -18.83 23.70
C THR A 22 -16.01 -17.37 23.36
N LEU A 23 -14.77 -17.12 22.96
CA LEU A 23 -14.30 -15.82 22.49
C LEU A 23 -14.45 -15.73 20.96
N VAL A 24 -15.06 -14.66 20.48
CA VAL A 24 -15.21 -14.34 19.06
C VAL A 24 -14.38 -13.11 18.75
N GLN A 25 -13.43 -13.23 17.81
CA GLN A 25 -12.64 -12.12 17.31
C GLN A 25 -13.22 -11.61 15.99
N ILE A 26 -13.50 -10.31 15.92
CA ILE A 26 -14.00 -9.63 14.74
C ILE A 26 -12.90 -8.70 14.22
N GLN A 27 -12.51 -8.90 12.97
CA GLN A 27 -11.55 -8.03 12.29
C GLN A 27 -12.25 -7.23 11.20
N LEU A 28 -12.26 -5.90 11.33
CA LEU A 28 -12.78 -5.04 10.29
C LEU A 28 -11.77 -4.94 9.14
N VAL A 29 -12.17 -5.45 7.98
CA VAL A 29 -11.40 -5.33 6.73
C VAL A 29 -12.03 -4.27 5.84
N SER A 30 -11.24 -3.31 5.38
CA SER A 30 -11.70 -2.34 4.40
C SER A 30 -11.64 -2.98 3.02
N SER A 31 -12.80 -3.22 2.44
CA SER A 31 -12.92 -3.46 1.01
C SER A 31 -12.78 -2.12 0.32
N ALA A 32 -11.54 -1.67 0.10
CA ALA A 32 -11.30 -0.67 -0.92
C ALA A 32 -11.69 -1.31 -2.26
N HIS A 33 -12.98 -1.20 -2.62
CA HIS A 33 -13.45 -1.44 -3.96
C HIS A 33 -12.84 -0.33 -4.81
N LYS A 34 -11.59 -0.53 -5.20
CA LYS A 34 -11.01 0.15 -6.34
C LYS A 34 -11.93 -0.27 -7.47
N ASN A 35 -12.82 0.64 -7.86
CA ASN A 35 -13.73 0.48 -8.95
C ASN A 35 -12.86 0.39 -10.21
N ASN A 36 -12.27 -0.78 -10.43
CA ASN A 36 -11.60 -1.16 -11.65
C ASN A 36 -12.73 -1.38 -12.67
N ARG A 37 -13.44 -0.30 -13.03
CA ARG A 37 -14.04 -0.22 -14.36
C ARG A 37 -12.88 -0.53 -15.30
N ALA A 38 -12.99 -1.68 -15.96
CA ALA A 38 -12.01 -2.20 -16.88
C ALA A 38 -11.41 -1.05 -17.69
N PRO A 39 -10.08 -0.86 -17.71
CA PRO A 39 -9.53 0.16 -18.58
C PRO A 39 -9.85 -0.28 -20.00
N ALA A 40 -10.42 0.63 -20.77
CA ALA A 40 -10.38 0.58 -22.22
C ALA A 40 -8.95 0.20 -22.67
N PRO A 41 -8.78 -0.48 -23.81
CA PRO A 41 -7.48 -0.96 -24.27
C PRO A 41 -6.60 0.22 -24.73
N SER A 42 -6.03 0.94 -23.76
CA SER A 42 -4.98 1.96 -23.94
C SER A 42 -4.16 2.14 -22.64
N SER A 43 -4.11 1.10 -21.80
CA SER A 43 -3.50 1.11 -20.46
C SER A 43 -1.99 0.85 -20.45
N TRP A 44 -1.20 1.53 -21.29
CA TRP A 44 0.27 1.53 -21.16
C TRP A 44 0.81 2.66 -20.28
N LEU A 45 -0.06 3.55 -19.79
CA LEU A 45 0.32 4.71 -18.98
C LEU A 45 -0.51 4.84 -17.68
N HIS A 46 -0.92 3.73 -17.08
CA HIS A 46 -1.39 3.74 -15.69
C HIS A 46 -0.33 3.09 -14.79
N THR A 47 0.80 3.78 -14.64
CA THR A 47 1.71 3.52 -13.53
C THR A 47 0.98 3.97 -12.27
N GLU A 48 0.67 3.03 -11.39
CA GLU A 48 0.28 3.31 -10.01
C GLU A 48 1.34 4.22 -9.39
N GLN A 49 1.06 5.52 -9.40
CA GLN A 49 2.00 6.56 -9.04
C GLN A 49 2.06 6.62 -7.51
N SER A 50 2.75 5.65 -6.92
CA SER A 50 3.19 5.72 -5.53
C SER A 50 4.02 7.00 -5.38
N PRO A 51 3.64 7.95 -4.49
CA PRO A 51 4.38 9.19 -4.29
C PRO A 51 5.87 8.96 -4.04
N GLN A 52 6.20 7.83 -3.38
CA GLN A 52 7.59 7.43 -3.12
C GLN A 52 8.36 7.09 -4.41
N ASN A 53 7.75 6.35 -5.34
CA ASN A 53 8.40 5.98 -6.59
C ASN A 53 8.64 7.21 -7.48
N MET A 54 7.73 8.19 -7.44
CA MET A 54 7.90 9.45 -8.15
C MET A 54 9.06 10.28 -7.58
N LEU A 55 9.18 10.36 -6.25
CA LEU A 55 10.28 11.06 -5.59
C LEU A 55 11.64 10.40 -5.90
N ILE A 56 11.71 9.07 -5.88
CA ILE A 56 12.92 8.33 -6.25
C ILE A 56 13.29 8.59 -7.71
N LEU A 57 12.33 8.51 -8.63
CA LEU A 57 12.56 8.77 -10.05
C LEU A 57 13.06 10.20 -10.30
N ALA A 58 12.42 11.19 -9.68
CA ALA A 58 12.87 12.58 -9.76
C ALA A 58 14.30 12.76 -9.24
N GLY A 59 14.63 12.13 -8.10
CA GLY A 59 15.98 12.16 -7.53
C GLY A 59 17.04 11.54 -8.45
N VAL A 60 16.75 10.39 -9.07
CA VAL A 60 17.64 9.73 -10.03
C VAL A 60 17.90 10.62 -11.24
N LEU A 61 16.85 11.22 -11.81
CA LEU A 61 16.99 12.13 -12.96
C LEU A 61 17.83 13.36 -12.63
N ALA A 62 17.62 13.97 -11.45
CA ALA A 62 18.41 15.11 -11.01
C ALA A 62 19.89 14.74 -10.80
N ALA A 63 20.17 13.60 -10.18
CA ALA A 63 21.54 13.12 -9.96
C ALA A 63 22.28 12.87 -11.28
N LEU A 64 21.62 12.25 -12.26
CA LEU A 64 22.19 12.04 -13.59
C LEU A 64 22.48 13.36 -14.30
N PHE A 65 21.58 14.35 -14.20
CA PHE A 65 21.78 15.67 -14.80
C PHE A 65 23.01 16.39 -14.20
N VAL A 66 23.15 16.36 -12.87
CA VAL A 66 24.30 16.95 -12.17
C VAL A 66 25.59 16.22 -12.54
N PHE A 67 25.56 14.89 -12.60
CA PHE A 67 26.75 14.12 -12.98
C PHE A 67 27.20 14.44 -14.41
N MET A 68 26.26 14.51 -15.35
CA MET A 68 26.56 14.84 -16.74
C MET A 68 27.09 16.27 -16.89
N SER A 69 26.50 17.24 -16.18
CA SER A 69 26.99 18.63 -16.24
C SER A 69 28.40 18.75 -15.68
N LEU A 70 28.71 18.10 -14.56
CA LEU A 70 30.05 18.05 -14.00
C LEU A 70 31.05 17.37 -14.94
N PHE A 71 30.67 16.26 -15.57
CA PHE A 71 31.52 15.56 -16.52
C PHE A 71 31.83 16.41 -17.76
N ILE A 72 30.82 17.12 -18.29
CA ILE A 72 31.00 18.07 -19.38
C ILE A 72 31.91 19.22 -18.94
N CYS A 73 31.70 19.80 -17.76
CA CYS A 73 32.58 20.82 -17.21
C CYS A 73 34.03 20.32 -17.11
N LEU A 74 34.26 19.11 -16.60
CA LEU A 74 35.61 18.53 -16.53
C LEU A 74 36.23 18.39 -17.93
N ILE A 75 35.49 17.87 -18.91
CA ILE A 75 35.99 17.75 -20.29
C ILE A 75 36.30 19.14 -20.88
N CYS A 76 35.42 20.12 -20.69
CA CYS A 76 35.61 21.48 -21.18
C CYS A 76 36.78 22.19 -20.46
N CYS A 77 36.97 21.95 -19.17
CA CYS A 77 38.04 22.54 -18.36
C CYS A 77 39.40 21.89 -18.59
N ILE A 78 39.45 20.61 -18.99
CA ILE A 78 40.71 19.91 -19.31
C ILE A 78 41.18 20.24 -20.75
N LYS A 79 40.27 20.70 -21.61
CA LYS A 79 40.54 21.03 -23.02
C LYS A 79 40.99 22.49 -23.25
N TYR A 80 41.13 23.28 -22.18
CA TYR A 80 41.71 24.63 -22.16
C TYR A 80 42.95 24.64 -21.28
#